data_AF-A0A1H8PK40-F1
#
_entry.id   AF-A0A1H8PK40-F1
#
_cell.length_a   1.000
_cell.length_b   1.000
_cell.length_c   1.000
_cell.angle_alpha   90.00
_cell.angle_beta   90.00
_cell.angle_gamma   90.00
#
_symmetry.space_group_name_H-M   'P 1'
#
loop_
_entity.id
_entity.type
_entity.pdbx_description
1 polymer ?
#
loop_
_entity_poly.entity_id
_entity_poly.type
_entity_poly.pdbx_seq_one_letter_code
_entity_poly.pdbx_strand_id
1 'polypeptide(L)'
;MAKQTINFGSASDGSQGDTARAAFTKINANFDEVYPALDTKAPLTSPAFTGTPSAVTPALGDNSTRLQTTAGVLAQIQAYGIGNATAPTVTDASAVSNAGLYRVLFSAANIPIGTSGVLQHYAYDASSYTQIFAPSASATTRLFALNKFGAGSRTPWREVAMLDSPSFTGSLQSAGPVRPGQYTMSSLPSASAFSGYEIDVTDAAGGAKRCRSDGTNWKILNTTTTVS
;
A
#
# COMPACT_ATOMS: atom_id res chain seq x y z
N MET A 1 -34.95 12.36 38.44
CA MET A 1 -36.13 11.48 38.60
C MET A 1 -36.11 10.99 40.04
N ALA A 2 -37.10 11.35 40.85
CA ALA A 2 -37.14 10.96 42.25
C ALA A 2 -38.38 10.09 42.46
N LYS A 3 -38.16 8.82 42.77
CA LYS A 3 -39.23 7.85 43.02
C LYS A 3 -40.19 8.40 44.08
N GLN A 4 -41.46 8.57 43.72
CA GLN A 4 -42.50 8.88 44.68
C GLN A 4 -42.64 7.69 45.63
N THR A 5 -42.44 7.94 46.92
CA THR A 5 -42.50 6.92 47.96
C THR A 5 -43.79 7.11 48.75
N ILE A 6 -44.51 6.01 48.96
CA ILE A 6 -45.71 5.98 49.79
C ILE A 6 -45.24 6.04 51.25
N ASN A 7 -45.74 7.01 51.98
CA ASN A 7 -45.51 7.12 53.42
C ASN A 7 -46.63 6.36 54.15
N PHE A 8 -46.28 5.28 54.84
CA PHE A 8 -47.25 4.49 55.61
C PHE A 8 -47.55 5.06 57.00
N GLY A 9 -46.85 6.14 57.42
CA GLY A 9 -46.96 6.66 58.78
C GLY A 9 -46.39 5.71 59.83
N SER A 10 -46.54 6.07 61.10
CA SER A 10 -46.07 5.27 62.25
C SER A 10 -47.19 4.62 63.07
N ALA A 11 -48.44 5.03 62.86
CA ALA A 11 -49.59 4.51 63.59
C ALA A 11 -50.20 3.29 62.90
N SER A 12 -50.59 2.28 63.69
CA SER A 12 -51.19 1.03 63.19
C SER A 12 -52.65 1.16 62.73
N ASP A 13 -53.29 2.30 63.00
CA ASP A 13 -54.69 2.60 62.69
C ASP A 13 -54.89 3.31 61.34
N GLY A 14 -53.80 3.59 60.61
CA GLY A 14 -53.83 4.30 59.33
C GLY A 14 -54.15 5.79 59.44
N SER A 15 -54.14 6.37 60.65
CA SER A 15 -54.37 7.80 60.88
C SER A 15 -53.20 8.70 60.46
N GLN A 16 -52.01 8.12 60.28
CA GLN A 16 -50.80 8.78 59.80
C GLN A 16 -50.40 8.26 58.41
N GLY A 17 -49.76 9.10 57.59
CA GLY A 17 -49.25 8.73 56.27
C GLY A 17 -50.12 9.19 55.10
N ASP A 18 -49.84 8.65 53.91
CA ASP A 18 -50.62 8.92 52.71
C ASP A 18 -51.96 8.18 52.74
N THR A 19 -53.04 8.89 52.41
CA THR A 19 -54.33 8.23 52.14
C THR A 19 -54.21 7.27 50.95
N ALA A 20 -55.12 6.30 50.83
CA ALA A 20 -55.16 5.41 49.65
C ALA A 20 -55.22 6.17 48.32
N ARG A 21 -55.92 7.32 48.29
CA ARG A 21 -55.95 8.21 47.13
C ARG A 21 -54.58 8.85 46.85
N ALA A 22 -53.93 9.39 47.87
CA ALA A 22 -52.61 9.99 47.73
C ALA A 22 -51.55 8.96 47.30
N ALA A 23 -51.60 7.75 47.86
CA ALA A 23 -50.76 6.63 47.46
C ALA A 23 -50.99 6.24 45.99
N PHE A 24 -52.24 6.15 45.54
CA PHE A 24 -52.58 5.86 44.14
C PHE A 24 -52.08 6.95 43.19
N THR A 25 -52.23 8.23 43.54
CA THR A 25 -51.67 9.34 42.77
C THR A 25 -50.15 9.23 42.65
N LYS A 26 -49.45 8.92 43.75
CA LYS A 26 -47.99 8.72 43.75
C LYS A 26 -47.56 7.54 42.87
N ILE A 27 -48.33 6.46 42.86
CA ILE A 27 -48.10 5.30 41.98
C ILE A 27 -48.25 5.70 40.50
N ASN A 28 -49.33 6.38 40.14
CA ASN A 28 -49.55 6.82 38.77
C ASN A 28 -48.47 7.79 38.31
N ALA A 29 -48.07 8.74 39.17
CA ALA A 29 -46.96 9.65 38.87
C ALA A 29 -45.66 8.90 38.56
N ASN A 30 -45.34 7.82 39.30
CA ASN A 30 -44.19 6.98 38.98
C ASN A 30 -44.33 6.29 37.60
N PHE A 31 -45.52 5.84 37.21
CA PHE A 31 -45.76 5.28 35.88
C PHE A 31 -45.63 6.35 34.79
N ASP A 32 -46.26 7.51 34.97
CA ASP A 32 -46.18 8.63 34.03
C ASP A 32 -44.73 9.10 33.79
N GLU A 33 -43.84 8.93 34.77
CA GLU A 33 -42.39 9.17 34.60
C GLU A 33 -41.67 8.04 33.85
N VAL A 34 -42.04 6.77 34.10
CA VAL A 34 -41.35 5.60 33.51
C VAL A 34 -41.68 5.40 32.04
N TYR A 35 -42.92 5.62 31.61
CA TYR A 35 -43.34 5.37 30.21
C TYR A 35 -42.55 6.25 29.22
N PRO A 36 -42.48 7.58 29.38
CA PRO A 36 -41.66 8.42 28.51
C PRO A 36 -40.17 8.06 28.58
N ALA A 37 -39.67 7.70 29.77
CA ALA A 37 -38.27 7.29 29.90
C ALA A 37 -37.97 6.00 29.12
N LEU A 38 -38.92 5.06 29.04
CA LEU A 38 -38.80 3.85 28.23
C LEU A 38 -38.93 4.15 26.73
N ASP A 39 -39.81 5.07 26.34
CA ASP A 39 -39.99 5.50 24.96
C ASP A 39 -38.73 6.15 24.37
N THR A 40 -37.83 6.69 25.21
CA THR A 40 -36.52 7.20 24.76
C THR A 40 -35.46 6.12 24.54
N LYS A 41 -35.72 4.86 24.91
CA LYS A 41 -34.76 3.75 24.74
C LYS A 41 -34.90 3.14 23.35
N ALA A 42 -33.77 2.67 22.80
CA ALA A 42 -33.80 1.93 21.54
C ALA A 42 -34.36 0.51 21.75
N PRO A 43 -35.10 -0.07 20.79
CA PRO A 43 -35.53 -1.46 20.83
C PRO A 43 -34.36 -2.44 20.90
N LEU A 44 -34.56 -3.60 21.54
CA LEU A 44 -33.56 -4.68 21.57
C LEU A 44 -33.35 -5.31 20.18
N THR A 45 -34.44 -5.57 19.47
CA THR A 45 -34.41 -6.14 18.11
C THR A 45 -34.33 -5.01 17.10
N SER A 46 -33.27 -5.01 16.29
CA SER A 46 -33.04 -4.02 15.22
C SER A 46 -33.16 -2.56 15.69
N PRO A 47 -32.35 -2.13 16.69
CA PRO A 47 -32.37 -0.76 17.19
C PRO A 47 -32.13 0.25 16.07
N ALA A 48 -32.94 1.30 16.02
CA ALA A 48 -32.62 2.53 15.29
C ALA A 48 -32.04 3.54 16.29
N PHE A 49 -30.75 3.86 16.16
CA PHE A 49 -30.10 4.88 17.00
C PHE A 49 -30.34 6.29 16.44
N THR A 50 -30.52 7.27 17.31
CA THR A 50 -30.65 8.69 16.95
C THR A 50 -29.49 9.51 17.55
N GLY A 51 -29.23 10.71 17.00
CA GLY A 51 -28.10 11.55 17.43
C GLY A 51 -26.74 11.05 16.93
N THR A 52 -25.72 11.05 17.80
CA THR A 52 -24.35 10.61 17.49
C THR A 52 -23.97 9.40 18.35
N PRO A 53 -24.45 8.19 18.02
CA PRO A 53 -24.13 6.99 18.78
C PRO A 53 -22.61 6.74 18.78
N SER A 54 -22.08 6.34 19.93
CA SER A 54 -20.67 5.93 20.09
C SER A 54 -20.59 4.47 20.55
N ALA A 55 -19.48 3.83 20.24
CA ALA A 55 -19.16 2.48 20.67
C ALA A 55 -17.67 2.42 21.03
N VAL A 56 -17.26 1.37 21.75
CA VAL A 56 -15.84 1.11 22.00
C VAL A 56 -15.16 0.80 20.68
N THR A 57 -14.08 1.52 20.35
CA THR A 57 -13.27 1.23 19.17
C THR A 57 -12.56 -0.11 19.35
N PRO A 58 -12.87 -1.13 18.53
CA PRO A 58 -12.19 -2.41 18.62
C PRO A 58 -10.72 -2.28 18.21
N ALA A 59 -9.87 -3.16 18.74
CA ALA A 59 -8.46 -3.21 18.35
C ALA A 59 -8.30 -3.63 16.88
N LEU A 60 -7.14 -3.32 16.28
CA LEU A 60 -6.82 -3.74 14.92
C LEU A 60 -6.85 -5.27 14.79
N GLY A 61 -7.49 -5.76 13.72
CA GLY A 61 -7.62 -7.20 13.45
C GLY A 61 -8.71 -7.90 14.25
N ASP A 62 -9.51 -7.19 15.07
CA ASP A 62 -10.69 -7.77 15.73
C ASP A 62 -11.69 -8.26 14.67
N ASN A 63 -11.93 -9.58 14.65
CA ASN A 63 -12.82 -10.27 13.73
C ASN A 63 -14.13 -10.74 14.39
N SER A 64 -14.48 -10.18 15.55
CA SER A 64 -15.73 -10.46 16.25
C SER A 64 -16.94 -9.79 15.57
N THR A 65 -18.14 -10.12 16.03
CA THR A 65 -19.39 -9.55 15.56
C THR A 65 -19.77 -8.23 16.26
N ARG A 66 -18.80 -7.54 16.88
CA ARG A 66 -19.02 -6.26 17.58
C ARG A 66 -19.26 -5.13 16.57
N LEU A 67 -19.96 -4.08 17.02
CA LEU A 67 -20.10 -2.85 16.24
C LEU A 67 -18.72 -2.21 16.00
N GLN A 68 -18.44 -1.84 14.75
CA GLN A 68 -17.25 -1.07 14.42
C GLN A 68 -17.50 0.44 14.54
N THR A 69 -16.44 1.16 14.90
CA THR A 69 -16.44 2.63 14.94
C THR A 69 -15.78 3.17 13.68
N THR A 70 -16.10 4.40 13.29
CA THR A 70 -15.44 5.08 12.15
C THR A 70 -13.93 5.20 12.37
N ALA A 71 -13.50 5.49 13.60
CA ALA A 71 -12.08 5.51 13.98
C ALA A 71 -11.41 4.12 13.80
N GLY A 72 -12.09 3.05 14.18
CA GLY A 72 -11.61 1.68 14.01
C GLY A 72 -11.48 1.27 12.54
N VAL A 73 -12.45 1.65 11.69
CA VAL A 73 -12.39 1.42 10.25
C VAL A 73 -11.24 2.19 9.62
N LEU A 74 -11.09 3.47 9.96
CA LEU A 74 -9.98 4.30 9.44
C LEU A 74 -8.61 3.71 9.84
N ALA A 75 -8.44 3.32 11.11
CA ALA A 75 -7.20 2.70 11.58
C ALA A 75 -6.88 1.39 10.84
N GLN A 76 -7.89 0.55 10.58
CA GLN A 76 -7.72 -0.69 9.82
C GLN A 76 -7.26 -0.42 8.40
N ILE A 77 -7.89 0.54 7.69
CA ILE A 77 -7.50 0.89 6.32
C ILE A 77 -6.08 1.48 6.28
N GLN A 78 -5.74 2.33 7.25
CA GLN A 78 -4.42 2.95 7.37
C GLN A 78 -3.30 1.95 7.65
N ALA A 79 -3.59 0.83 8.31
CA ALA A 79 -2.61 -0.24 8.52
C ALA A 79 -2.11 -0.88 7.21
N TYR A 80 -2.88 -0.78 6.12
CA TYR A 80 -2.49 -1.21 4.76
C TYR A 80 -1.94 -0.06 3.90
N GLY A 81 -1.75 1.12 4.52
CA GLY A 81 -1.23 2.31 3.85
C GLY A 81 -2.21 3.05 2.96
N ILE A 82 -3.51 2.86 3.19
CA ILE A 82 -4.58 3.51 2.43
C ILE A 82 -5.34 4.48 3.37
N GLY A 83 -5.99 5.52 2.83
CA GLY A 83 -6.88 6.38 3.63
C GLY A 83 -6.18 7.43 4.48
N ASN A 84 -4.89 7.70 4.24
CA ASN A 84 -4.18 8.85 4.77
C ASN A 84 -3.34 9.52 3.67
N ALA A 85 -3.00 10.80 3.84
CA ALA A 85 -2.11 11.51 2.93
C ALA A 85 -0.68 10.94 2.93
N THR A 86 -0.28 10.21 3.97
CA THR A 86 1.04 9.59 4.10
C THR A 86 0.91 8.14 4.54
N ALA A 87 1.54 7.25 3.77
CA ALA A 87 1.64 5.83 4.08
C ALA A 87 2.52 5.56 5.32
N PRO A 88 2.30 4.44 6.04
CA PRO A 88 3.15 3.99 7.14
C PRO A 88 4.62 3.96 6.73
N THR A 89 5.48 4.38 7.66
CA THR A 89 6.93 4.44 7.42
C THR A 89 7.58 3.12 7.80
N VAL A 90 8.41 2.60 6.90
CA VAL A 90 9.18 1.37 7.08
C VAL A 90 10.65 1.72 7.29
N THR A 91 11.22 1.19 8.38
CA THR A 91 12.65 1.31 8.73
C THR A 91 13.46 0.07 8.33
N ASP A 92 12.80 -1.04 8.01
CA ASP A 92 13.42 -2.24 7.47
C ASP A 92 12.44 -2.92 6.50
N ALA A 93 12.79 -2.97 5.22
CA ALA A 93 11.94 -3.58 4.19
C ALA A 93 11.69 -5.08 4.43
N SER A 94 12.54 -5.76 5.21
CA SER A 94 12.36 -7.18 5.56
C SER A 94 11.35 -7.43 6.68
N ALA A 95 11.04 -6.41 7.48
CA ALA A 95 10.16 -6.52 8.65
C ALA A 95 8.68 -6.21 8.32
N VAL A 96 8.37 -5.93 7.06
CA VAL A 96 6.99 -5.65 6.63
C VAL A 96 6.19 -6.96 6.59
N SER A 97 5.15 -7.04 7.42
CA SER A 97 4.29 -8.23 7.54
C SER A 97 2.97 -8.11 6.78
N ASN A 98 2.38 -6.90 6.76
CA ASN A 98 1.07 -6.69 6.16
C ASN A 98 1.22 -6.34 4.69
N ALA A 99 0.32 -6.84 3.84
CA ALA A 99 0.16 -6.30 2.49
C ALA A 99 -0.09 -4.79 2.55
N GLY A 100 0.30 -4.04 1.53
CA GLY A 100 -0.04 -2.62 1.45
C GLY A 100 1.01 -1.74 0.80
N LEU A 101 0.79 -0.44 1.00
CA LEU A 101 1.63 0.65 0.51
C LEU A 101 2.40 1.27 1.66
N TYR A 102 3.69 1.51 1.45
CA TYR A 102 4.59 1.99 2.49
C TYR A 102 5.49 3.08 1.97
N ARG A 103 5.87 3.99 2.86
CA ARG A 103 6.98 4.91 2.63
C ARG A 103 8.24 4.34 3.24
N VAL A 104 9.34 4.48 2.52
CA VAL A 104 10.67 4.02 2.95
C VAL A 104 11.58 5.24 3.07
N LEU A 105 12.37 5.28 4.15
CA LEU A 105 13.38 6.32 4.35
C LEU A 105 14.72 5.87 3.77
N PHE A 106 15.58 6.82 3.40
CA PHE A 106 16.94 6.56 2.90
C PHE A 106 17.80 5.72 3.87
N SER A 107 17.50 5.78 5.16
CA SER A 107 18.19 5.03 6.22
C SER A 107 17.60 3.66 6.50
N ALA A 108 16.56 3.24 5.78
CA ALA A 108 15.91 1.96 6.02
C ALA A 108 16.85 0.79 5.66
N ALA A 109 16.79 -0.28 6.44
CA ALA A 109 17.54 -1.50 6.18
C ALA A 109 16.89 -2.32 5.05
N ASN A 110 17.70 -3.18 4.43
CA ASN A 110 17.27 -4.16 3.42
C ASN A 110 16.60 -3.57 2.16
N ILE A 111 16.94 -2.34 1.80
CA ILE A 111 16.50 -1.66 0.57
C ILE A 111 17.54 -1.83 -0.54
N PRO A 112 17.14 -1.78 -1.83
CA PRO A 112 18.07 -2.01 -2.94
C PRO A 112 19.07 -0.87 -3.15
N ILE A 113 18.72 0.34 -2.74
CA ILE A 113 19.53 1.55 -2.84
C ILE A 113 19.23 2.45 -1.64
N GLY A 114 20.25 3.09 -1.08
CA GLY A 114 20.15 3.99 0.08
C GLY A 114 19.44 5.31 -0.25
N THR A 115 18.14 5.27 -0.49
CA THR A 115 17.34 6.42 -0.92
C THR A 115 15.90 6.25 -0.45
N SER A 116 15.24 7.35 -0.12
CA SER A 116 13.83 7.33 0.23
C SER A 116 12.97 6.93 -0.97
N GLY A 117 11.78 6.40 -0.72
CA GLY A 117 10.90 5.99 -1.80
C GLY A 117 9.59 5.41 -1.30
N VAL A 118 8.90 4.73 -2.20
CA VAL A 118 7.70 3.96 -1.90
C VAL A 118 7.98 2.48 -2.06
N LEU A 119 7.39 1.69 -1.18
CA LEU A 119 7.44 0.24 -1.19
C LEU A 119 6.03 -0.29 -1.24
N GLN A 120 5.77 -1.13 -2.23
CA GLN A 120 4.56 -1.92 -2.30
C GLN A 120 4.88 -3.35 -1.86
N HIS A 121 4.11 -3.86 -0.90
CA HIS A 121 4.26 -5.21 -0.39
C HIS A 121 2.99 -6.00 -0.72
N TYR A 122 3.14 -7.00 -1.57
CA TYR A 122 2.08 -7.92 -1.95
C TYR A 122 2.30 -9.24 -1.23
N ALA A 123 1.58 -9.47 -0.12
CA ALA A 123 1.63 -10.72 0.61
C ALA A 123 0.63 -11.72 0.01
N TYR A 124 1.11 -12.92 -0.37
CA TYR A 124 0.25 -14.06 -0.65
C TYR A 124 -0.12 -14.77 0.67
N ASP A 125 0.87 -14.92 1.54
CA ASP A 125 0.73 -15.42 2.91
C ASP A 125 1.84 -14.79 3.80
N ALA A 126 1.94 -15.20 5.06
CA ALA A 126 2.93 -14.66 6.00
C ALA A 126 4.41 -14.96 5.65
N SER A 127 4.65 -15.93 4.76
CA SER A 127 5.96 -16.41 4.33
C SER A 127 6.26 -16.16 2.85
N SER A 128 5.24 -15.88 2.04
CA SER A 128 5.34 -15.71 0.59
C SER A 128 4.83 -14.33 0.18
N TYR A 129 5.70 -13.53 -0.44
CA TYR A 129 5.36 -12.16 -0.85
C TYR A 129 6.24 -11.65 -1.97
N THR A 130 5.75 -10.63 -2.66
CA THR A 130 6.49 -9.81 -3.62
C THR A 130 6.62 -8.40 -3.08
N GLN A 131 7.80 -7.81 -3.20
CA GLN A 131 8.00 -6.39 -2.91
C GLN A 131 8.44 -5.65 -4.16
N ILE A 132 7.88 -4.46 -4.35
CA ILE A 132 8.26 -3.52 -5.41
C ILE A 132 8.66 -2.21 -4.75
N PHE A 133 9.86 -1.73 -5.03
CA PHE A 133 10.40 -0.48 -4.51
C PHE A 133 10.66 0.52 -5.64
N ALA A 134 10.14 1.73 -5.48
CA ALA A 134 10.38 2.85 -6.37
C ALA A 134 11.07 4.00 -5.59
N PRO A 135 12.35 4.29 -5.87
CA PRO A 135 13.08 5.38 -5.20
C PRO A 135 12.57 6.75 -5.65
N SER A 136 12.50 7.72 -4.73
CA SER A 136 11.99 9.06 -4.99
C SER A 136 13.06 10.08 -5.39
N ALA A 137 14.35 9.79 -5.21
CA ALA A 137 15.45 10.73 -5.53
C ALA A 137 16.26 10.35 -6.78
N SER A 138 15.77 9.39 -7.56
CA SER A 138 16.42 9.03 -8.82
C SER A 138 15.94 9.99 -9.92
N ALA A 139 16.86 10.66 -10.62
CA ALA A 139 16.54 11.45 -11.81
C ALA A 139 15.91 10.61 -12.95
N THR A 140 15.97 9.28 -12.81
CA THR A 140 15.35 8.29 -13.69
C THR A 140 14.32 7.45 -12.92
N THR A 141 13.21 7.10 -13.55
CA THR A 141 12.19 6.21 -12.98
C THR A 141 12.73 4.78 -12.91
N ARG A 142 13.26 4.38 -11.75
CA ARG A 142 13.76 3.03 -11.48
C ARG A 142 12.72 2.22 -10.72
N LEU A 143 12.65 0.92 -10.99
CA LEU A 143 11.82 -0.01 -10.24
C LEU A 143 12.64 -1.24 -9.88
N PHE A 144 12.56 -1.62 -8.60
CA PHE A 144 13.19 -2.81 -8.08
C PHE A 144 12.13 -3.77 -7.57
N ALA A 145 12.33 -5.06 -7.80
CA ALA A 145 11.46 -6.09 -7.27
C ALA A 145 12.26 -7.21 -6.59
N LEU A 146 11.66 -7.83 -5.58
CA LEU A 146 12.10 -9.10 -5.02
C LEU A 146 10.90 -9.99 -4.72
N ASN A 147 11.16 -11.27 -4.55
CA ASN A 147 10.19 -12.26 -4.10
C ASN A 147 10.71 -13.01 -2.88
N LYS A 148 9.80 -13.50 -2.05
CA LYS A 148 10.04 -14.51 -1.02
C LYS A 148 9.08 -15.65 -1.25
N PHE A 149 9.58 -16.88 -1.25
CA PHE A 149 8.77 -18.08 -1.49
C PHE A 149 8.80 -18.98 -0.25
N GLY A 150 7.65 -19.12 0.43
CA GLY A 150 7.51 -19.95 1.63
C GLY A 150 8.55 -19.62 2.71
N ALA A 151 9.04 -20.62 3.44
CA ALA A 151 10.05 -20.42 4.49
C ALA A 151 11.45 -20.02 3.96
N GLY A 152 11.66 -19.97 2.64
CA GLY A 152 12.96 -19.64 2.03
C GLY A 152 13.39 -18.20 2.21
N SER A 153 14.67 -17.93 1.96
CA SER A 153 15.21 -16.56 1.95
C SER A 153 14.61 -15.73 0.82
N ARG A 154 14.57 -14.40 1.01
CA ARG A 154 14.22 -13.46 -0.05
C ARG A 154 15.20 -13.60 -1.21
N THR A 155 14.71 -13.47 -2.44
CA THR A 155 15.58 -13.24 -3.58
C THR A 155 16.31 -11.90 -3.38
N PRO A 156 17.52 -11.73 -3.94
CA PRO A 156 18.09 -10.40 -4.07
C PRO A 156 17.14 -9.48 -4.83
N TRP A 157 17.20 -8.19 -4.53
CA TRP A 157 16.53 -7.17 -5.35
C TRP A 157 17.04 -7.23 -6.79
N ARG A 158 16.11 -7.07 -7.73
CA ARG A 158 16.37 -6.99 -9.16
C ARG A 158 15.77 -5.70 -9.69
N GLU A 159 16.54 -4.95 -10.45
CA GLU A 159 16.04 -3.80 -11.20
C GLU A 159 15.29 -4.33 -12.44
N VAL A 160 14.03 -3.90 -12.63
CA VAL A 160 13.12 -4.46 -13.65
C VAL A 160 12.71 -3.47 -14.74
N ALA A 161 13.09 -2.20 -14.60
CA ALA A 161 12.89 -1.18 -15.63
C ALA A 161 14.05 -0.18 -15.64
N MET A 162 14.67 -0.01 -16.82
CA MET A 162 15.62 1.06 -17.14
C MET A 162 15.07 1.74 -18.40
N LEU A 163 14.67 3.02 -18.30
CA LEU A 163 13.81 3.61 -19.34
C LEU A 163 14.55 4.00 -20.63
N ASP A 164 15.84 4.34 -20.58
CA ASP A 164 16.47 4.98 -21.76
C ASP A 164 17.72 4.28 -22.32
N SER A 165 18.42 3.45 -21.53
CA SER A 165 19.64 2.73 -21.97
C SER A 165 20.02 1.65 -20.97
N PRO A 166 19.37 0.47 -20.99
CA PRO A 166 19.75 -0.62 -20.10
C PRO A 166 21.19 -1.04 -20.39
N SER A 167 22.06 -0.89 -19.39
CA SER A 167 23.40 -1.49 -19.43
C SER A 167 23.33 -2.88 -18.82
N PHE A 168 23.51 -3.91 -19.65
CA PHE A 168 23.60 -5.29 -19.18
C PHE A 168 25.04 -5.56 -18.73
N THR A 169 25.23 -5.97 -17.48
CA THR A 169 26.55 -6.32 -16.92
C THR A 169 26.95 -7.77 -17.19
N GLY A 170 26.03 -8.58 -17.74
CA GLY A 170 26.27 -9.95 -18.17
C GLY A 170 26.09 -10.12 -19.69
N SER A 171 26.28 -11.35 -20.18
CA SER A 171 26.06 -11.68 -21.59
C SER A 171 24.61 -11.44 -22.00
N LEU A 172 24.40 -10.73 -23.10
CA LEU A 172 23.10 -10.57 -23.73
C LEU A 172 22.83 -11.75 -24.67
N GLN A 173 21.76 -12.52 -24.41
CA GLN A 173 21.26 -13.57 -25.31
C GLN A 173 19.86 -13.18 -25.80
N SER A 174 19.64 -13.21 -27.11
CA SER A 174 18.32 -13.07 -27.72
C SER A 174 17.88 -14.39 -28.34
N ALA A 175 16.63 -14.78 -28.12
CA ALA A 175 16.05 -15.97 -28.78
C ALA A 175 15.63 -15.69 -30.23
N GLY A 176 15.41 -14.42 -30.58
CA GLY A 176 15.07 -13.97 -31.94
C GLY A 176 16.16 -13.08 -32.55
N PRO A 177 15.97 -12.66 -33.82
CA PRO A 177 16.87 -11.73 -34.50
C PRO A 177 16.98 -10.39 -33.75
N VAL A 178 18.19 -9.82 -33.74
CA VAL A 178 18.45 -8.48 -33.18
C VAL A 178 18.57 -7.49 -34.34
N ARG A 179 17.87 -6.36 -34.24
CA ARG A 179 18.08 -5.22 -35.14
C ARG A 179 19.00 -4.20 -34.45
N PRO A 180 20.25 -4.09 -34.88
CA PRO A 180 21.19 -3.12 -34.35
C PRO A 180 20.91 -1.71 -34.88
N GLY A 181 21.61 -0.70 -34.35
CA GLY A 181 21.49 0.69 -34.82
C GLY A 181 21.79 0.78 -36.32
N GLN A 182 20.90 1.45 -37.08
CA GLN A 182 20.98 1.56 -38.53
C GLN A 182 21.28 2.99 -38.95
N TYR A 183 22.26 3.14 -39.82
CA TYR A 183 22.76 4.42 -40.29
C TYR A 183 22.95 4.40 -41.80
N THR A 184 22.88 5.57 -42.40
CA THR A 184 23.36 5.82 -43.77
C THR A 184 24.78 6.37 -43.72
N MET A 185 25.51 6.34 -44.83
CA MET A 185 26.85 6.94 -44.96
C MET A 185 26.87 8.41 -44.49
N SER A 186 25.79 9.14 -44.72
CA SER A 186 25.63 10.54 -44.31
C SER A 186 25.27 10.75 -42.83
N SER A 187 24.78 9.72 -42.14
CA SER A 187 24.38 9.78 -40.72
C SER A 187 25.27 8.93 -39.82
N LEU A 188 26.38 8.41 -40.34
CA LEU A 188 27.32 7.60 -39.58
C LEU A 188 27.88 8.35 -38.37
N PRO A 189 27.76 7.80 -37.15
CA PRO A 189 28.41 8.36 -35.99
C PRO A 189 29.94 8.18 -36.08
N SER A 190 30.72 9.01 -35.37
CA SER A 190 32.18 8.86 -35.33
C SER A 190 32.57 7.50 -34.75
N ALA A 191 33.33 6.70 -35.49
CA ALA A 191 33.78 5.37 -35.06
C ALA A 191 34.59 5.42 -33.76
N SER A 192 35.37 6.49 -33.55
CA SER A 192 36.18 6.71 -32.34
C SER A 192 35.36 6.87 -31.05
N ALA A 193 34.11 7.35 -31.15
CA ALA A 193 33.21 7.46 -30.00
C ALA A 193 32.60 6.11 -29.59
N PHE A 194 32.70 5.08 -30.44
CA PHE A 194 31.97 3.81 -30.30
C PHE A 194 32.87 2.60 -30.59
N SER A 195 34.11 2.60 -30.10
CA SER A 195 35.06 1.48 -30.32
C SER A 195 34.48 0.13 -29.91
N GLY A 196 34.56 -0.87 -30.80
CA GLY A 196 34.05 -2.21 -30.58
C GLY A 196 32.54 -2.38 -30.75
N TYR A 197 31.78 -1.31 -30.99
CA TYR A 197 30.33 -1.38 -31.20
C TYR A 197 30.02 -1.87 -32.62
N GLU A 198 28.80 -2.35 -32.83
CA GLU A 198 28.35 -2.86 -34.12
C GLU A 198 27.07 -2.18 -34.61
N ILE A 199 27.05 -1.77 -35.87
CA ILE A 199 25.94 -1.07 -36.53
C ILE A 199 25.61 -1.70 -37.89
N ASP A 200 24.46 -1.37 -38.47
CA ASP A 200 24.18 -1.60 -39.88
C ASP A 200 24.32 -0.30 -40.66
N VAL A 201 25.02 -0.37 -41.81
CA VAL A 201 25.10 0.73 -42.78
C VAL A 201 24.26 0.37 -43.98
N THR A 202 23.15 1.06 -44.19
CA THR A 202 22.07 0.64 -45.09
C THR A 202 22.36 0.92 -46.56
N ASP A 203 23.18 1.93 -46.86
CA ASP A 203 23.55 2.43 -48.18
C ASP A 203 25.06 2.31 -48.48
N ALA A 204 25.75 1.41 -47.78
CA ALA A 204 27.15 1.10 -48.08
C ALA A 204 27.33 0.60 -49.53
N ALA A 205 28.54 0.77 -50.07
CA ALA A 205 28.86 0.31 -51.41
C ALA A 205 28.58 -1.20 -51.56
N GLY A 206 27.82 -1.57 -52.59
CA GLY A 206 27.36 -2.94 -52.79
C GLY A 206 26.22 -3.37 -51.85
N GLY A 207 25.44 -2.43 -51.32
CA GLY A 207 24.25 -2.65 -50.49
C GLY A 207 24.56 -2.71 -48.98
N ALA A 208 23.54 -2.96 -48.17
CA ALA A 208 23.64 -2.92 -46.71
C ALA A 208 24.76 -3.81 -46.15
N LYS A 209 25.47 -3.33 -45.12
CA LYS A 209 26.58 -4.03 -44.46
C LYS A 209 26.49 -3.93 -42.93
N ARG A 210 26.75 -5.05 -42.25
CA ARG A 210 27.01 -5.09 -40.81
C ARG A 210 28.44 -4.63 -40.56
N CYS A 211 28.63 -3.64 -39.70
CA CYS A 211 29.93 -3.03 -39.45
C CYS A 211 30.29 -3.05 -37.95
N ARG A 212 31.58 -3.10 -37.65
CA ARG A 212 32.15 -2.98 -36.30
C ARG A 212 33.20 -1.87 -36.26
N SER A 213 33.19 -1.05 -35.21
CA SER A 213 34.20 0.00 -35.05
C SER A 213 35.52 -0.58 -34.53
N ASP A 214 36.64 -0.20 -35.13
CA ASP A 214 38.00 -0.46 -34.63
C ASP A 214 38.56 0.68 -33.75
N GLY A 215 37.73 1.69 -33.44
CA GLY A 215 38.14 2.90 -32.73
C GLY A 215 38.66 4.03 -33.63
N THR A 216 38.83 3.79 -34.93
CA THR A 216 39.18 4.82 -35.93
C THR A 216 38.17 4.85 -37.08
N ASN A 217 37.77 3.68 -37.58
CA ASN A 217 36.90 3.49 -38.74
C ASN A 217 35.78 2.49 -38.44
N TRP A 218 34.70 2.57 -39.22
CA TRP A 218 33.70 1.51 -39.31
C TRP A 218 34.16 0.48 -40.34
N LYS A 219 34.38 -0.77 -39.89
CA LYS A 219 34.83 -1.89 -40.73
C LYS A 219 33.68 -2.85 -41.01
N ILE A 220 33.58 -3.38 -42.23
CA ILE A 220 32.63 -4.48 -42.49
C ILE A 220 33.02 -5.68 -41.62
N LEU A 221 32.03 -6.23 -40.90
CA LEU A 221 32.26 -7.31 -39.93
C LEU A 221 32.99 -8.49 -40.57
N ASN A 222 33.99 -9.04 -39.86
CA ASN A 222 34.86 -10.13 -40.31
C ASN A 222 35.71 -9.81 -41.56
N THR A 223 35.95 -8.54 -41.85
CA THR A 223 36.84 -8.10 -42.94
C THR A 223 37.76 -6.96 -42.50
N THR A 224 38.69 -6.55 -43.37
CA THR A 224 39.53 -5.35 -43.18
C THR A 224 38.98 -4.12 -43.91
N THR A 225 37.89 -4.28 -44.68
CA THR A 225 37.31 -3.24 -45.54
C THR A 225 36.70 -2.11 -44.72
N THR A 226 37.15 -0.89 -44.96
CA THR A 226 36.59 0.33 -44.36
C THR A 226 35.31 0.74 -45.08
N VAL A 227 34.28 1.09 -44.30
CA VAL A 227 33.07 1.77 -44.78
C VAL A 227 33.21 3.27 -44.63
N SER A 228 33.75 3.75 -43.50
CA SER A 228 34.11 5.15 -43.25
C SER A 228 35.21 5.25 -42.21
#